data_AF-A0AA43QWH5-F1
#
_entry.id   AF-A0AA43QWH5-F1
#
_cell.length_a   1.000
_cell.length_b   1.000
_cell.length_c   1.000
_cell.angle_alpha   90.00
_cell.angle_beta   90.00
_cell.angle_gamma   90.00
#
_symmetry.space_group_name_H-M   'P 1'
#
loop_
_entity.id
_entity.type
_entity.pdbx_description
1 polymer ?
#
loop_
_entity_poly.entity_id
_entity_poly.type
_entity_poly.pdbx_seq_one_letter_code
_entity_poly.pdbx_strand_id
1 'polypeptide(L)'
;MVYYVRNNEGIFQGSFGPGLNPDTNEGGNSYPTRLDFSRAPSIKSLKGLKFYDYIKASNAKRKLKNLKLFNDKEYFEIDGDELDKSQFDSVMAINEPPFAMPKTKIEFSNGSITSAIRILGTQTLSGKALSNLSVLLNLSKIHAPLQVSQGADALKKQLEENGYRVEYASDNTFN
;
A
#
# COMPACT_ATOMS: atom_id res chain seq x y z
N MET A 1 -5.65 -18.85 -6.73
CA MET A 1 -6.12 -19.50 -7.98
C MET A 1 -7.49 -19.01 -8.46
N VAL A 2 -8.37 -18.48 -7.59
CA VAL A 2 -9.75 -18.08 -7.98
C VAL A 2 -9.82 -16.73 -8.73
N TYR A 3 -8.89 -15.80 -8.49
CA TYR A 3 -8.92 -14.42 -9.02
C TYR A 3 -8.55 -14.24 -10.50
N TYR A 4 -8.01 -15.26 -11.17
CA TYR A 4 -7.64 -15.17 -12.60
C TYR A 4 -8.62 -15.94 -13.51
N VAL A 5 -9.25 -17.00 -12.99
CA VAL A 5 -9.97 -17.98 -13.82
C VAL A 5 -11.48 -17.70 -13.92
N ARG A 6 -12.03 -16.74 -13.16
CA ARG A 6 -13.48 -16.44 -13.12
C ARG A 6 -13.85 -14.99 -13.46
N ASN A 7 -13.32 -14.46 -14.57
CA ASN A 7 -13.62 -13.09 -15.07
C ASN A 7 -14.93 -13.00 -15.90
N ASN A 8 -15.75 -14.05 -15.91
CA ASN A 8 -17.05 -14.08 -16.59
C ASN A 8 -18.23 -14.27 -15.61
N GLU A 9 -18.03 -14.09 -14.30
CA GLU A 9 -19.11 -14.14 -13.30
C GLU A 9 -19.51 -12.71 -12.88
N GLY A 10 -20.79 -12.36 -13.10
CA GLY A 10 -21.31 -10.98 -12.99
C GLY A 10 -21.15 -10.29 -11.63
N ILE A 11 -20.86 -11.04 -10.55
CA ILE A 11 -20.59 -10.50 -9.21
C ILE A 11 -19.30 -9.66 -9.15
N PHE A 12 -18.36 -9.85 -10.08
CA PHE A 12 -17.09 -9.12 -10.11
C PHE A 12 -17.09 -7.90 -11.04
N GLN A 13 -18.23 -7.58 -11.68
CA GLN A 13 -18.31 -6.54 -12.72
C GLN A 13 -18.92 -5.21 -12.27
N GLY A 14 -19.40 -5.06 -11.03
CA GLY A 14 -20.02 -3.81 -10.57
C GLY A 14 -21.33 -3.47 -11.31
N SER A 15 -22.13 -2.57 -10.76
CA SER A 15 -23.56 -2.46 -11.09
C SER A 15 -23.92 -1.66 -12.37
N PHE A 16 -23.00 -1.42 -13.30
CA PHE A 16 -23.32 -0.67 -14.53
C PHE A 16 -22.62 -1.20 -15.79
N GLY A 17 -23.36 -2.01 -16.55
CA GLY A 17 -23.27 -2.06 -18.03
C GLY A 17 -22.45 -3.20 -18.65
N PRO A 18 -22.97 -3.90 -19.69
CA PRO A 18 -22.20 -4.80 -20.52
C PRO A 18 -21.38 -3.97 -21.51
N GLY A 19 -20.19 -3.53 -21.09
CA GLY A 19 -19.28 -2.76 -21.93
C GLY A 19 -17.92 -3.42 -21.99
N LEU A 20 -17.54 -3.94 -23.16
CA LEU A 20 -16.17 -4.40 -23.46
C LEU A 20 -15.13 -3.25 -23.50
N ASN A 21 -15.52 -2.05 -23.05
CA ASN A 21 -14.70 -0.85 -22.96
C ASN A 21 -14.79 -0.30 -21.53
N PRO A 22 -13.97 -0.79 -20.59
CA PRO A 22 -13.77 -0.10 -19.32
C PRO A 22 -13.13 1.28 -19.59
N ASP A 23 -13.75 2.33 -19.05
CA ASP A 23 -13.32 3.74 -19.22
C ASP A 23 -11.91 4.01 -18.65
N THR A 24 -11.41 3.11 -17.80
CA THR A 24 -10.03 3.07 -17.31
C THR A 24 -9.35 1.79 -17.81
N ASN A 25 -8.58 1.88 -18.90
CA ASN A 25 -7.82 0.78 -19.49
C ASN A 25 -6.61 0.38 -18.61
N GLU A 26 -6.87 -0.12 -17.40
CA GLU A 26 -5.85 -0.64 -16.48
C GLU A 26 -5.51 -2.12 -16.74
N GLY A 27 -5.90 -2.61 -17.93
CA GLY A 27 -5.44 -3.86 -18.54
C GLY A 27 -6.48 -4.68 -19.34
N GLY A 28 -7.79 -4.47 -19.09
CA GLY A 28 -8.98 -5.17 -19.66
C GLY A 28 -9.06 -6.70 -19.41
N ASN A 29 -10.17 -7.38 -19.07
CA ASN A 29 -11.54 -7.07 -18.59
C ASN A 29 -11.53 -6.61 -17.12
N SER A 30 -12.47 -5.74 -16.74
CA SER A 30 -12.70 -5.10 -15.43
C SER A 30 -12.19 -5.87 -14.20
N TYR A 31 -11.03 -5.48 -13.67
CA TYR A 31 -10.54 -5.96 -12.37
C TYR A 31 -10.91 -4.98 -11.27
N PRO A 32 -11.11 -5.45 -10.02
CA PRO A 32 -11.30 -4.56 -8.90
C PRO A 32 -10.04 -3.70 -8.72
N THR A 33 -10.15 -2.41 -9.00
CA THR A 33 -9.11 -1.39 -8.71
C THR A 33 -9.02 -1.08 -7.22
N ARG A 34 -9.83 -1.75 -6.40
CA ARG A 34 -9.89 -1.64 -4.94
C ARG A 34 -9.61 -2.99 -4.28
N LEU A 35 -8.67 -2.99 -3.33
CA LEU A 35 -8.51 -4.07 -2.35
C LEU A 35 -8.78 -3.55 -0.93
N ASP A 36 -9.50 -4.35 -0.15
CA ASP A 36 -9.91 -3.99 1.21
C ASP A 36 -9.50 -5.07 2.21
N PHE A 37 -8.46 -4.78 2.98
CA PHE A 37 -7.94 -5.60 4.07
C PHE A 37 -8.35 -5.05 5.44
N SER A 38 -9.38 -4.21 5.53
CA SER A 38 -9.86 -3.63 6.80
C SER A 38 -10.38 -4.65 7.83
N ARG A 39 -10.45 -5.93 7.46
CA ARG A 39 -10.83 -7.05 8.33
C ARG A 39 -9.76 -8.14 8.41
N ALA A 40 -8.54 -7.86 7.92
CA ALA A 40 -7.42 -8.80 7.92
C ALA A 40 -6.21 -8.19 8.63
N PRO A 41 -6.19 -8.19 9.99
CA PRO A 41 -5.11 -7.57 10.77
C PRO A 41 -3.71 -8.09 10.46
N SER A 42 -3.62 -9.35 10.02
CA SER A 42 -2.36 -10.00 9.64
C SER A 42 -1.81 -9.56 8.28
N ILE A 43 -2.60 -8.84 7.46
CA ILE A 43 -2.17 -8.34 6.14
C ILE A 43 -1.82 -6.87 6.27
N LYS A 44 -0.51 -6.56 6.22
CA LYS A 44 0.03 -5.20 6.34
C LYS A 44 0.39 -4.57 5.00
N SER A 45 0.46 -5.36 3.93
CA SER A 45 0.81 -4.87 2.60
C SER A 45 0.31 -5.79 1.49
N LEU A 46 0.77 -5.57 0.26
CA LEU A 46 0.48 -6.46 -0.88
C LEU A 46 1.51 -7.60 -1.01
N LYS A 47 2.35 -7.81 0.01
CA LYS A 47 3.34 -8.89 0.05
C LYS A 47 2.72 -10.25 -0.25
N GLY A 48 3.37 -10.97 -1.17
CA GLY A 48 2.96 -12.32 -1.58
C GLY A 48 1.77 -12.36 -2.55
N LEU A 49 1.13 -11.22 -2.85
CA LEU A 49 0.05 -11.15 -3.83
C LEU A 49 0.61 -10.98 -5.25
N LYS A 50 -0.09 -11.55 -6.24
CA LYS A 50 0.31 -11.50 -7.66
C LYS A 50 -0.61 -10.55 -8.44
N PHE A 51 -0.03 -9.50 -9.00
CA PHE A 51 -0.72 -8.50 -9.84
C PHE A 51 -0.36 -8.59 -11.32
N TYR A 52 0.11 -9.75 -11.75
CA TYR A 52 0.48 -10.02 -13.14
C TYR A 52 -0.06 -11.37 -13.58
N ASP A 53 -0.19 -11.56 -14.88
CA ASP A 53 -0.49 -12.86 -15.45
C ASP A 53 0.77 -13.73 -15.47
N TYR A 54 0.75 -14.81 -14.66
CA TYR A 54 1.85 -15.76 -14.60
C TYR A 54 1.75 -16.85 -15.69
N ILE A 55 0.64 -16.91 -16.43
CA ILE A 55 0.42 -17.82 -17.57
C ILE A 55 0.77 -17.11 -18.87
N LYS A 56 0.35 -15.86 -19.06
CA LYS A 56 0.67 -15.02 -20.23
C LYS A 56 1.33 -13.70 -19.82
N ALA A 57 2.65 -13.71 -19.65
CA ALA A 57 3.42 -12.55 -19.21
C ALA A 57 3.35 -11.32 -20.15
N SER A 58 2.88 -11.49 -21.39
CA SER A 58 2.60 -10.39 -22.33
C SER A 58 1.43 -9.51 -21.89
N ASN A 59 0.58 -9.98 -20.98
CA ASN A 59 -0.53 -9.20 -20.45
C ASN A 59 -0.02 -8.07 -19.54
N ALA A 60 -0.66 -6.92 -19.61
CA ALA A 60 -0.32 -5.78 -18.77
C ALA A 60 -0.41 -6.14 -17.28
N LYS A 61 0.51 -5.59 -16.48
CA LYS A 61 0.44 -5.68 -15.01
C LYS A 61 -0.77 -4.90 -14.53
N ARG A 62 -1.49 -5.46 -13.57
CA ARG A 62 -2.67 -4.87 -12.95
C ARG A 62 -2.25 -3.82 -11.95
N LYS A 63 -3.01 -2.73 -11.88
CA LYS A 63 -2.80 -1.65 -10.94
C LYS A 63 -3.97 -1.49 -9.97
N LEU A 64 -3.68 -0.95 -8.80
CA LEU A 64 -4.67 -0.62 -7.78
C LEU A 64 -4.77 0.89 -7.64
N LYS A 65 -6.02 1.39 -7.63
CA LYS A 65 -6.30 2.77 -7.24
C LYS A 65 -6.57 2.88 -5.75
N ASN A 66 -7.19 1.88 -5.11
CA ASN A 66 -7.60 1.97 -3.71
C ASN A 66 -7.10 0.76 -2.94
N LEU A 67 -6.40 1.00 -1.84
CA LEU A 67 -5.98 -0.02 -0.90
C LEU A 67 -6.41 0.39 0.51
N LYS A 68 -7.21 -0.44 1.18
CA LYS A 68 -7.56 -0.21 2.58
C LYS A 68 -6.86 -1.26 3.46
N LEU A 69 -6.04 -0.81 4.40
CA LEU A 69 -5.29 -1.67 5.33
C LEU A 69 -5.93 -1.67 6.72
N PHE A 70 -5.77 -2.76 7.45
CA PHE A 70 -6.18 -2.80 8.84
C PHE A 70 -5.22 -1.99 9.72
N ASN A 71 -5.78 -1.07 10.51
CA ASN A 71 -5.13 -0.43 11.64
C ASN A 71 -6.16 -0.08 12.73
N ASP A 72 -5.78 -0.26 13.98
CA ASP A 72 -6.55 0.04 15.19
C ASP A 72 -5.82 0.99 16.16
N LYS A 73 -4.61 1.42 15.80
CA LYS A 73 -3.76 2.35 16.56
C LYS A 73 -3.68 3.72 15.89
N GLU A 74 -3.17 4.72 16.61
CA GLU A 74 -2.88 6.05 16.04
C GLU A 74 -1.74 6.02 15.00
N TYR A 75 -0.86 5.02 15.07
CA TYR A 75 0.23 4.83 14.14
C TYR A 75 0.08 3.49 13.42
N PHE A 76 0.44 3.43 12.13
CA PHE A 76 0.47 2.18 11.37
C PHE A 76 1.86 1.54 11.46
N GLU A 77 1.90 0.32 12.01
CA GLU A 77 3.14 -0.44 12.15
C GLU A 77 3.46 -1.25 10.89
N ILE A 78 4.70 -1.15 10.43
CA ILE A 78 5.24 -1.95 9.32
C ILE A 78 6.74 -2.21 9.54
N ASP A 79 7.24 -3.41 9.22
CA ASP A 79 8.68 -3.72 9.32
C ASP A 79 9.39 -3.56 7.97
N GLY A 80 10.73 -3.64 7.99
CA GLY A 80 11.55 -3.49 6.79
C GLY A 80 11.34 -4.58 5.72
N ASP A 81 11.08 -5.83 6.12
CA ASP A 81 10.84 -6.94 5.18
C ASP A 81 9.47 -6.80 4.49
N GLU A 82 8.47 -6.38 5.27
CA GLU A 82 7.14 -6.06 4.80
C GLU A 82 7.18 -4.87 3.85
N LEU A 83 7.90 -3.79 4.18
CA LEU A 83 8.10 -2.65 3.29
C LEU A 83 8.80 -3.05 1.99
N ASP A 84 9.88 -3.84 2.06
CA ASP A 84 10.61 -4.29 0.87
C ASP A 84 9.70 -5.08 -0.09
N LYS A 85 8.82 -5.93 0.46
CA LYS A 85 7.94 -6.81 -0.31
C LYS A 85 6.53 -6.27 -0.51
N SER A 86 6.23 -5.06 -0.06
CA SER A 86 4.89 -4.47 -0.06
C SER A 86 4.30 -4.19 -1.44
N GLN A 87 5.15 -4.04 -2.45
CA GLN A 87 4.78 -3.75 -3.84
C GLN A 87 3.98 -2.44 -4.05
N PHE A 88 4.00 -1.50 -3.08
CA PHE A 88 3.27 -0.24 -3.21
C PHE A 88 3.73 0.57 -4.43
N ASP A 89 5.04 0.64 -4.67
CA ASP A 89 5.67 1.35 -5.79
C ASP A 89 5.35 0.78 -7.18
N SER A 90 5.00 -0.50 -7.23
CA SER A 90 4.92 -1.28 -8.46
C SER A 90 3.51 -1.74 -8.78
N VAL A 91 2.60 -1.73 -7.81
CA VAL A 91 1.20 -2.15 -7.98
C VAL A 91 0.23 -0.98 -7.86
N MET A 92 0.51 0.05 -7.06
CA MET A 92 -0.37 1.21 -7.01
C MET A 92 -0.30 2.01 -8.33
N ALA A 93 -1.42 2.59 -8.73
CA ALA A 93 -1.54 3.41 -9.94
C ALA A 93 -0.98 4.83 -9.71
N ILE A 94 0.34 4.94 -9.51
CA ILE A 94 1.03 6.19 -9.09
C ILE A 94 1.46 7.10 -10.26
N ASN A 95 1.47 6.60 -11.49
CA ASN A 95 1.89 7.36 -12.68
C ASN A 95 0.70 7.78 -13.55
N GLU A 96 -0.50 7.81 -12.99
CA GLU A 96 -1.69 8.25 -13.71
C GLU A 96 -1.72 9.79 -13.81
N PRO A 97 -2.32 10.33 -14.88
CA PRO A 97 -2.54 11.77 -14.99
C PRO A 97 -3.25 12.32 -13.74
N PRO A 98 -2.94 13.55 -13.29
CA PRO A 98 -3.53 14.13 -12.07
C PRO A 98 -5.06 14.34 -12.16
N PHE A 99 -5.61 14.29 -13.37
CA PHE A 99 -7.04 14.39 -13.66
C PHE A 99 -7.74 13.02 -13.71
N ALA A 100 -6.99 11.91 -13.62
CA ALA A 100 -7.57 10.57 -13.59
C ALA A 100 -8.36 10.39 -12.29
N MET A 101 -9.65 10.07 -12.43
CA MET A 101 -10.55 9.79 -11.33
C MET A 101 -10.93 8.31 -11.35
N PRO A 102 -11.10 7.65 -10.19
CA PRO A 102 -10.81 8.16 -8.84
C PRO A 102 -9.30 8.28 -8.58
N LYS A 103 -8.89 9.14 -7.64
CA LYS A 103 -7.48 9.27 -7.24
C LYS A 103 -6.98 8.01 -6.56
N THR A 104 -5.72 7.69 -6.81
CA THR A 104 -5.01 6.61 -6.11
C THR A 104 -4.79 6.96 -4.65
N LYS A 105 -5.12 6.06 -3.72
CA LYS A 105 -4.98 6.27 -2.26
C LYS A 105 -4.79 4.98 -1.48
N ILE A 106 -4.14 5.11 -0.32
CA ILE A 106 -4.06 4.10 0.73
C ILE A 106 -4.85 4.61 1.94
N GLU A 107 -5.76 3.81 2.46
CA GLU A 107 -6.61 4.14 3.60
C GLU A 107 -6.40 3.13 4.74
N PHE A 108 -6.73 3.52 5.97
CA PHE A 108 -6.68 2.65 7.13
C PHE A 108 -8.09 2.37 7.67
N SER A 109 -8.29 1.22 8.33
CA SER A 109 -9.61 0.81 8.82
C SER A 109 -10.20 1.74 9.86
N ASN A 110 -9.36 2.38 10.68
CA ASN A 110 -9.73 3.40 11.67
C ASN A 110 -9.71 4.84 11.10
N GLY A 111 -9.62 5.00 9.77
CA GLY A 111 -9.73 6.29 9.10
C GLY A 111 -8.63 7.27 9.53
N SER A 112 -9.03 8.48 9.88
CA SER A 112 -8.13 9.58 10.27
C SER A 112 -7.48 9.41 11.65
N ILE A 113 -7.82 8.36 12.39
CA ILE A 113 -7.12 8.02 13.64
C ILE A 113 -5.68 7.63 13.32
N THR A 114 -5.42 6.96 12.20
CA THR A 114 -4.05 6.72 11.76
C THR A 114 -3.43 8.03 11.29
N SER A 115 -2.53 8.59 12.10
CA SER A 115 -1.88 9.88 11.88
C SER A 115 -0.37 9.75 11.63
N ALA A 116 0.24 8.60 11.97
CA ALA A 116 1.67 8.35 11.83
C ALA A 116 1.99 6.95 11.26
N ILE A 117 3.22 6.77 10.78
CA ILE A 117 3.78 5.47 10.38
C ILE A 117 4.92 5.13 11.33
N ARG A 118 4.92 3.89 11.83
CA ARG A 118 5.98 3.36 12.69
C ARG A 118 6.71 2.22 12.00
N ILE A 119 8.01 2.36 11.84
CA ILE A 119 8.88 1.33 11.26
C ILE A 119 9.45 0.48 12.40
N LEU A 120 9.15 -0.82 12.35
CA LEU A 120 9.64 -1.78 13.34
C LEU A 120 11.05 -2.27 12.98
N GLY A 121 11.83 -2.56 14.02
CA GLY A 121 13.20 -3.06 13.90
C GLY A 121 14.25 -1.94 13.97
N THR A 122 15.51 -2.36 13.90
CA THR A 122 16.69 -1.48 14.03
C THR A 122 17.54 -1.41 12.75
N GLN A 123 17.25 -2.29 11.79
CA GLN A 123 18.02 -2.42 10.56
C GLN A 123 17.64 -1.33 9.56
N THR A 124 18.61 -0.95 8.74
CA THR A 124 18.41 -0.03 7.62
C THR A 124 17.50 -0.64 6.55
N LEU A 125 16.82 0.24 5.82
CA LEU A 125 15.93 -0.13 4.72
C LEU A 125 16.72 -0.30 3.41
N SER A 126 16.28 -1.22 2.58
CA SER A 126 16.73 -1.33 1.19
C SER A 126 16.21 -0.15 0.35
N GLY A 127 16.80 0.09 -0.82
CA GLY A 127 16.29 1.10 -1.76
C GLY A 127 14.84 0.84 -2.21
N LYS A 128 14.44 -0.43 -2.28
CA LYS A 128 13.06 -0.82 -2.62
C LYS A 128 12.09 -0.55 -1.46
N ALA A 129 12.50 -0.86 -0.23
CA ALA A 129 11.73 -0.51 0.97
C ALA A 129 11.55 1.03 1.09
N LEU A 130 12.58 1.82 0.80
CA LEU A 130 12.49 3.29 0.76
C LEU A 130 11.53 3.79 -0.32
N SER A 131 11.53 3.17 -1.50
CA SER A 131 10.59 3.50 -2.60
C SER A 131 9.14 3.21 -2.21
N ASN A 132 8.90 2.04 -1.61
CA ASN A 132 7.58 1.66 -1.10
C ASN A 132 7.11 2.57 0.04
N LEU A 133 8.02 2.96 0.95
CA LEU A 133 7.73 3.88 2.05
C LEU A 133 7.30 5.26 1.53
N SER A 134 8.00 5.79 0.52
CA SER A 134 7.65 7.06 -0.12
C SER A 134 6.23 7.03 -0.70
N VAL A 135 5.89 5.94 -1.41
CA VAL A 135 4.54 5.74 -1.96
C VAL A 135 3.49 5.58 -0.87
N LEU A 136 3.80 4.84 0.20
CA LEU A 136 2.90 4.69 1.35
C LEU A 136 2.57 6.05 1.96
N LEU A 137 3.56 6.88 2.25
CA LEU A 137 3.37 8.22 2.84
C LEU A 137 2.57 9.15 1.91
N ASN A 138 2.92 9.17 0.62
CA ASN A 138 2.23 10.00 -0.36
C ASN A 138 0.75 9.61 -0.51
N LEU A 139 0.46 8.32 -0.69
CA LEU A 139 -0.89 7.83 -0.94
C LEU A 139 -1.78 7.79 0.31
N SER A 140 -1.18 7.67 1.51
CA SER A 140 -1.90 7.77 2.78
C SER A 140 -2.10 9.21 3.26
N LYS A 141 -1.34 10.16 2.69
CA LYS A 141 -1.32 11.57 3.09
C LYS A 141 -0.95 11.79 4.56
N ILE A 142 -0.13 10.89 5.11
CA ILE A 142 0.45 11.05 6.43
C ILE A 142 1.68 11.94 6.33
N HIS A 143 1.67 13.04 7.07
CA HIS A 143 2.75 14.04 7.10
C HIS A 143 3.48 14.10 8.45
N ALA A 144 3.05 13.32 9.44
CA ALA A 144 3.72 13.22 10.73
C ALA A 144 5.14 12.64 10.56
N PRO A 145 6.06 12.93 11.51
CA PRO A 145 7.35 12.27 11.54
C PRO A 145 7.21 10.74 11.57
N LEU A 146 8.12 10.04 10.89
CA LEU A 146 8.24 8.60 10.98
C LEU A 146 8.67 8.22 12.39
N GLN A 147 8.04 7.20 12.96
CA GLN A 147 8.42 6.67 14.25
C GLN A 147 9.34 5.45 14.07
N VAL A 148 10.45 5.41 14.78
CA VAL A 148 11.36 4.26 14.83
C VAL A 148 11.52 3.76 16.26
N SER A 149 11.93 2.51 16.43
CA SER A 149 12.16 1.94 17.77
C SER A 149 13.33 2.67 18.49
N GLN A 150 13.27 2.75 19.82
CA GLN A 150 14.40 3.25 20.61
C GLN A 150 15.66 2.41 20.31
N GLY A 151 16.80 3.07 20.11
CA GLY A 151 18.07 2.43 19.73
C GLY A 151 18.21 2.06 18.23
N ALA A 152 17.23 2.39 17.39
CA ALA A 152 17.33 2.22 15.93
C ALA A 152 18.12 3.34 15.25
N ASP A 153 19.31 3.68 15.77
CA ASP A 153 20.06 4.87 15.38
C ASP A 153 20.49 4.86 13.90
N ALA A 154 20.90 3.68 13.40
CA ALA A 154 21.29 3.52 12.00
C ALA A 154 20.11 3.73 11.05
N LEU A 155 18.95 3.17 11.37
CA LEU A 155 17.71 3.36 10.61
C LEU A 155 17.25 4.81 10.64
N LYS A 156 17.24 5.43 11.83
CA LYS A 156 16.90 6.84 12.00
C LYS A 156 17.76 7.73 11.11
N LYS A 157 19.09 7.58 11.21
CA LYS A 157 20.05 8.34 10.42
C LYS A 157 19.81 8.16 8.92
N GLN A 158 19.62 6.92 8.46
CA GLN A 158 19.35 6.65 7.05
C GLN A 158 18.08 7.36 6.57
N LEU A 159 17.00 7.30 7.35
CA LEU A 159 15.73 7.95 7.00
C LEU A 159 15.88 9.48 6.96
N GLU A 160 16.59 10.08 7.91
CA GLU A 160 16.90 11.52 7.92
C GLU A 160 17.74 11.93 6.70
N GLU A 161 18.76 11.14 6.33
CA GLU A 161 19.58 11.35 5.12
C GLU A 161 18.75 11.26 3.83
N ASN A 162 17.65 10.49 3.83
CA ASN A 162 16.69 10.42 2.73
C ASN A 162 15.60 11.52 2.79
N GLY A 163 15.75 12.50 3.70
CA GLY A 163 14.88 13.67 3.79
C GLY A 163 13.60 13.47 4.62
N TYR A 164 13.48 12.35 5.35
CA TYR A 164 12.34 12.13 6.23
C TYR A 164 12.54 12.82 7.59
N ARG A 165 11.45 13.30 8.18
CA ARG A 165 11.43 13.67 9.60
C ARG A 165 11.22 12.40 10.41
N VAL A 166 12.06 12.17 11.42
CA VAL A 166 12.04 10.92 12.19
C VAL A 166 12.08 11.22 13.69
N GLU A 167 11.29 10.49 14.46
CA GLU A 167 11.28 10.52 15.92
C GLU A 167 11.40 9.09 16.47
N TYR A 168 11.89 8.95 17.70
CA TYR A 168 11.78 7.67 18.37
C TYR A 168 10.35 7.48 18.87
N ALA A 169 9.85 6.25 18.80
CA ALA A 169 8.58 5.88 19.40
C ALA A 169 8.62 6.20 20.91
N SER A 170 7.63 6.97 21.35
CA SER A 170 7.29 7.13 22.76
C SER A 170 6.11 6.20 23.04
N ASP A 171 6.39 5.00 23.50
CA ASP A 171 5.33 4.19 24.09
C ASP A 171 5.11 4.76 25.48
N ASN A 172 4.06 5.56 25.64
CA ASN A 172 3.55 5.95 26.96
C ASN A 172 2.97 4.70 27.64
N THR A 173 3.82 3.77 28.06
CA THR A 173 3.48 2.81 29.11
C THR A 173 3.41 3.59 30.41
N PHE A 174 2.20 4.05 30.74
CA PHE A 174 1.87 4.34 32.13
C PHE A 174 2.03 3.01 32.89
N ASN A 175 3.10 2.92 33.68
CA ASN A 175 3.25 1.90 34.72
C ASN A 175 2.20 2.13 35.82
#